data_AF-A0A8S0XMZ3-F1
#
_entry.id   AF-A0A8S0XMZ3-F1
#
_cell.length_a   1.000
_cell.length_b   1.000
_cell.length_c   1.000
_cell.angle_alpha   90.00
_cell.angle_beta   90.00
_cell.angle_gamma   90.00
#
_symmetry.space_group_name_H-M   'P 1'
#
loop_
_entity.id
_entity.type
_entity.pdbx_description
1 polymer ?
#
loop_
_entity_poly.entity_id
_entity_poly.type
_entity_poly.pdbx_seq_one_letter_code
_entity_poly.pdbx_strand_id
1 'polypeptide(L)'
;MFDNETTSKEMVVDLQETAASPPSNCNNGRLSLPAQLSDSQPTVQFYDIDSMWHLKERLQKFSRDPQAVDSRKPYARHLHLGPRTSKASAQKKKSTQRHEALFKNTPPPSATLGLPVIVSTAVSLKQRERDLAWASSIVQRYPYRTKEMRLKIAQERLAARVYPRGFDSSVECATDQSIRKGLDNTNASLMKLLDYIVTTSPTNCKANTTTNTGTLHLHNPATNYQQLPDPVSMLYLPAAPSPPTTEGFATPAATRTIVLCSRLSLMFAEAEVPPPPAISFAKNLPSLNQMWDDHSEHWNHQSVLVIKGIPIPICYWKDVYTSKGSPKGHPWKQNQWKGLKHRWFEWKVLIKEWRRGSPDEFWVQFTVDGKPLRYKAILDKLAEQQGMENDKLCESAKLEYGEQFSSVFSYTKNGRKFVKTKASDIAKQYCELQGIQEDDNDDE
;
A
#
# COMPACT_ATOMS: atom_id res chain seq x y z
N MET A 1 -3.27 -68.26 -1.67
CA MET A 1 -2.32 -68.95 -2.57
C MET A 1 -2.00 -68.04 -3.72
N PHE A 2 -0.96 -67.24 -3.57
CA PHE A 2 0.18 -67.16 -4.49
C PHE A 2 1.14 -66.14 -3.87
N ASP A 3 2.28 -66.67 -3.47
CA ASP A 3 3.46 -65.94 -3.03
C ASP A 3 3.98 -65.07 -4.17
N ASN A 4 4.61 -63.95 -3.84
CA ASN A 4 5.79 -63.50 -4.57
C ASN A 4 6.64 -62.60 -3.68
N GLU A 5 7.79 -63.17 -3.36
CA GLU A 5 8.98 -62.54 -2.81
C GLU A 5 9.40 -61.34 -3.66
N THR A 6 9.91 -60.29 -3.02
CA THR A 6 10.76 -59.31 -3.71
C THR A 6 11.97 -59.02 -2.87
N THR A 7 13.10 -59.33 -3.49
CA THR A 7 14.46 -59.45 -3.01
C THR A 7 15.08 -58.11 -2.60
N SER A 8 15.82 -58.16 -1.50
CA SER A 8 16.76 -57.17 -1.01
C SER A 8 17.76 -56.70 -2.06
N LYS A 9 18.05 -55.39 -2.07
CA LYS A 9 19.32 -54.85 -2.54
C LYS A 9 19.83 -53.82 -1.53
N GLU A 10 20.65 -54.32 -0.63
CA GLU A 10 21.46 -53.57 0.32
C GLU A 10 22.63 -52.93 -0.46
N MET A 11 22.67 -51.60 -0.51
CA MET A 11 23.83 -50.85 -1.00
C MET A 11 24.68 -50.45 0.20
N VAL A 12 25.76 -51.21 0.41
CA VAL A 12 26.89 -50.86 1.26
C VAL A 12 27.71 -49.82 0.50
N VAL A 13 27.84 -48.62 1.06
CA VAL A 13 28.78 -47.60 0.58
C VAL A 13 29.93 -47.53 1.57
N ASP A 14 31.06 -48.11 1.18
CA ASP A 14 32.36 -47.94 1.81
C ASP A 14 32.81 -46.48 1.66
N LEU A 15 32.95 -45.78 2.79
CA LEU A 15 33.71 -44.53 2.88
C LEU A 15 35.08 -44.86 3.45
N GLN A 16 36.07 -44.97 2.56
CA GLN A 16 37.47 -45.05 2.93
C GLN A 16 37.97 -43.69 3.42
N GLU A 17 38.37 -43.72 4.69
CA GLU A 17 39.18 -42.77 5.43
C GLU A 17 40.55 -42.59 4.76
N THR A 18 40.91 -41.36 4.39
CA THR A 18 42.28 -41.01 4.01
C THR A 18 42.77 -39.83 4.86
N ALA A 19 43.71 -40.15 5.74
CA ALA A 19 44.51 -39.19 6.50
C ALA A 19 45.92 -39.11 5.90
N ALA A 20 46.43 -37.90 5.67
CA ALA A 20 47.86 -37.54 5.84
C ALA A 20 48.14 -36.06 5.49
N SER A 21 48.33 -35.26 6.55
CA SER A 21 49.44 -34.32 6.85
C SER A 21 49.95 -33.21 5.89
N PRO A 22 50.55 -32.13 6.46
CA PRO A 22 50.68 -30.79 5.88
C PRO A 22 52.10 -30.48 5.35
N PRO A 23 52.32 -29.25 4.80
CA PRO A 23 53.47 -28.50 5.33
C PRO A 23 53.33 -26.96 5.38
N SER A 24 54.08 -26.43 6.36
CA SER A 24 54.93 -25.23 6.38
C SER A 24 54.39 -23.84 6.03
N ASN A 25 54.13 -23.06 7.08
CA ASN A 25 54.93 -21.90 7.52
C ASN A 25 55.83 -21.20 6.46
N CYS A 26 55.50 -19.95 6.10
CA CYS A 26 56.45 -18.90 5.71
C CYS A 26 55.85 -17.49 5.97
N ASN A 27 56.22 -16.92 7.11
CA ASN A 27 56.99 -15.67 7.25
C ASN A 27 56.50 -14.34 6.61
N ASN A 28 56.13 -13.41 7.50
CA ASN A 28 56.51 -11.99 7.59
C ASN A 28 56.74 -11.15 6.32
N GLY A 29 55.81 -10.22 6.07
CA GLY A 29 55.97 -9.09 5.16
C GLY A 29 55.37 -7.81 5.75
N ARG A 30 56.13 -7.15 6.62
CA ARG A 30 55.89 -5.83 7.21
C ARG A 30 56.25 -4.75 6.18
N LEU A 31 55.28 -3.98 5.68
CA LEU A 31 55.45 -2.73 4.93
C LEU A 31 54.32 -1.77 5.38
N SER A 32 54.61 -0.84 6.29
CA SER A 32 54.96 0.56 5.99
C SER A 32 53.76 1.39 5.52
N LEU A 33 53.16 2.11 6.48
CA LEU A 33 52.31 3.29 6.30
C LEU A 33 52.99 4.34 5.42
N PRO A 34 52.20 5.16 4.71
CA PRO A 34 52.27 6.57 5.06
C PRO A 34 50.91 7.30 5.12
N ALA A 35 50.87 8.21 6.09
CA ALA A 35 50.38 9.58 6.04
C ALA A 35 48.92 9.89 5.65
N GLN A 36 48.23 10.46 6.64
CA GLN A 36 47.39 11.66 6.57
C GLN A 36 46.33 11.75 5.45
N LEU A 37 45.08 11.50 5.83
CA LEU A 37 43.93 12.13 5.20
C LEU A 37 43.14 12.90 6.26
N SER A 38 43.04 14.19 5.99
CA SER A 38 42.39 15.26 6.71
C SER A 38 40.89 15.02 6.96
N ASP A 39 40.48 15.25 8.20
CA ASP A 39 39.11 15.55 8.60
C ASP A 39 38.51 16.63 7.69
N SER A 40 37.58 16.23 6.83
CA SER A 40 36.70 17.13 6.11
C SER A 40 35.30 16.98 6.69
N GLN A 41 34.96 17.89 7.61
CA GLN A 41 33.60 17.98 8.13
C GLN A 41 32.63 18.38 7.00
N PRO A 42 31.45 17.74 6.88
CA PRO A 42 30.46 18.14 5.90
C PRO A 42 29.87 19.51 6.28
N THR A 43 30.23 20.52 5.48
CA THR A 43 29.60 21.84 5.53
C THR A 43 28.13 21.68 5.11
N VAL A 44 27.22 21.82 6.08
CA VAL A 44 25.77 21.92 5.82
C VAL A 44 25.54 23.17 4.97
N GLN A 45 25.29 22.97 3.68
CA GLN A 45 24.88 24.07 2.80
C GLN A 45 23.49 24.55 3.23
N PHE A 46 23.47 25.70 3.90
CA PHE A 46 22.27 26.48 4.11
C PHE A 46 21.68 26.82 2.74
N TYR A 47 20.42 26.43 2.54
CA TYR A 47 19.68 26.79 1.34
C TYR A 47 19.51 28.31 1.30
N ASP A 48 19.99 28.86 0.18
CA ASP A 48 20.09 30.26 -0.15
C ASP A 48 18.73 30.98 -0.10
N ILE A 49 18.59 31.89 0.87
CA ILE A 49 17.40 32.74 1.07
C ILE A 49 17.21 33.67 -0.13
N ASP A 50 18.26 33.93 -0.92
CA ASP A 50 18.21 34.81 -2.08
C ASP A 50 17.38 34.25 -3.24
N SER A 51 17.23 32.92 -3.32
CA SER A 51 16.39 32.28 -4.34
C SER A 51 14.90 32.63 -4.19
N MET A 52 14.42 32.77 -2.94
CA MET A 52 13.01 33.08 -2.70
C MET A 52 12.71 34.57 -2.87
N TRP A 53 13.69 35.45 -2.60
CA TRP A 53 13.56 36.89 -2.84
C TRP A 53 13.48 37.20 -4.34
N HIS A 54 14.35 36.59 -5.16
CA HIS A 54 14.31 36.76 -6.62
C HIS A 54 13.02 36.21 -7.26
N LEU A 55 12.43 35.14 -6.71
CA LEU A 55 11.14 34.65 -7.18
C LEU A 55 10.01 35.64 -6.86
N LYS A 56 9.98 36.21 -5.66
CA LYS A 56 9.00 37.24 -5.28
C LYS A 56 9.14 38.49 -6.13
N GLU A 57 10.36 38.95 -6.38
CA GLU A 57 10.64 40.10 -7.23
C GLU A 57 10.19 39.86 -8.68
N ARG A 58 10.44 38.65 -9.23
CA ARG A 58 9.94 38.27 -10.55
C ARG A 58 8.42 38.24 -10.60
N LEU A 59 7.75 37.63 -9.62
CA LEU A 59 6.28 37.59 -9.57
C LEU A 59 5.67 38.99 -9.44
N GLN A 60 6.31 39.89 -8.68
CA GLN A 60 5.85 41.27 -8.54
C GLN A 60 6.04 42.08 -9.83
N LYS A 61 7.16 41.86 -10.56
CA LYS A 61 7.36 42.40 -11.92
C LYS A 61 6.30 41.87 -12.90
N PHE A 62 5.96 40.57 -12.81
CA PHE A 62 4.91 39.96 -13.64
C PHE A 62 3.51 40.52 -13.35
N SER A 63 3.20 40.88 -12.09
CA SER A 63 1.89 41.42 -11.72
C SER A 63 1.68 42.89 -12.10
N ARG A 64 2.75 43.66 -12.30
CA ARG A 64 2.66 45.11 -12.59
C ARG A 64 2.39 45.43 -14.06
N ASP A 65 2.64 44.50 -14.97
CA ASP A 65 2.41 44.71 -16.40
C ASP A 65 1.63 43.53 -17.02
N PRO A 66 0.30 43.54 -16.90
CA PRO A 66 -0.56 42.50 -17.49
C PRO A 66 -0.44 42.41 -19.01
N GLN A 67 -0.09 43.50 -19.69
CA GLN A 67 0.03 43.51 -21.16
C GLN A 67 1.34 42.87 -21.64
N ALA A 68 2.43 42.99 -20.88
CA ALA A 68 3.66 42.24 -21.13
C ALA A 68 3.46 40.72 -20.99
N VAL A 69 2.48 40.27 -20.20
CA VAL A 69 2.14 38.84 -20.07
C VAL A 69 1.39 38.34 -21.30
N ASP A 70 0.44 39.12 -21.82
CA ASP A 70 -0.31 38.73 -23.02
C ASP A 70 0.55 38.74 -24.28
N SER A 71 1.53 39.65 -24.39
CA SER A 71 2.49 39.65 -25.50
C SER A 71 3.53 38.52 -25.43
N ARG A 72 3.80 37.97 -24.23
CA ARG A 72 4.72 36.85 -24.01
C ARG A 72 4.07 35.48 -24.04
N LYS A 73 2.74 35.36 -24.19
CA LYS A 73 2.12 34.08 -24.48
C LYS A 73 2.71 33.59 -25.81
N PRO A 74 3.57 32.55 -25.82
CA PRO A 74 4.02 31.99 -27.09
C PRO A 74 2.76 31.58 -27.81
N TYR A 75 2.54 32.19 -28.99
CA TYR A 75 1.46 31.82 -29.89
C TYR A 75 1.48 30.30 -29.95
N ALA A 76 0.46 29.63 -29.42
CA ALA A 76 0.41 28.18 -29.31
C ALA A 76 0.31 27.61 -30.72
N ARG A 77 1.46 27.56 -31.40
CA ARG A 77 1.66 26.91 -32.68
C ARG A 77 1.53 25.42 -32.38
N HIS A 78 0.30 24.92 -32.45
CA HIS A 78 -0.01 23.51 -32.58
C HIS A 78 0.60 22.98 -33.89
N LEU A 79 1.92 22.83 -33.93
CA LEU A 79 2.68 22.30 -35.06
C LEU A 79 2.98 20.80 -34.94
N HIS A 80 2.40 20.09 -33.96
CA HIS A 80 2.67 18.65 -33.78
C HIS A 80 1.70 17.71 -34.51
N LEU A 81 0.72 18.23 -35.27
CA LEU A 81 -0.02 17.39 -36.20
C LEU A 81 0.71 17.43 -37.55
N GLY A 82 1.60 16.47 -37.75
CA GLY A 82 2.23 16.22 -39.04
C GLY A 82 1.19 16.07 -40.17
N PRO A 83 1.63 16.02 -41.44
CA PRO A 83 0.75 16.03 -42.61
C PRO A 83 -0.34 14.96 -42.48
N ARG A 84 -1.57 15.39 -42.19
CA ARG A 84 -2.74 14.52 -42.23
C ARG A 84 -2.97 14.19 -43.70
N THR A 85 -2.49 13.03 -44.14
CA THR A 85 -2.93 12.41 -45.39
C THR A 85 -4.41 12.08 -45.23
N SER A 86 -5.27 12.99 -45.66
CA SER A 86 -6.72 12.86 -45.63
C SER A 86 -7.17 11.81 -46.65
N LYS A 87 -7.19 10.55 -46.24
CA LYS A 87 -8.25 9.63 -46.69
C LYS A 87 -9.33 9.67 -45.62
N ALA A 88 -10.31 10.55 -45.83
CA ALA A 88 -11.51 10.63 -45.03
C ALA A 88 -12.27 9.31 -45.12
N SER A 89 -12.02 8.39 -44.17
CA SER A 89 -12.90 7.26 -43.95
C SER A 89 -14.15 7.81 -43.25
N ALA A 90 -15.24 7.88 -44.01
CA ALA A 90 -16.57 8.31 -43.59
C ALA A 90 -17.25 7.31 -42.63
N GLN A 91 -16.47 6.54 -41.86
CA GLN A 91 -17.04 5.63 -40.88
C GLN A 91 -17.26 6.37 -39.57
N LYS A 92 -18.51 6.82 -39.37
CA LYS A 92 -19.03 7.24 -38.06
C LYS A 92 -18.58 6.23 -37.01
N LYS A 93 -17.99 6.71 -35.91
CA LYS A 93 -17.60 5.87 -34.78
C LYS A 93 -18.82 5.05 -34.33
N LYS A 94 -18.66 3.73 -34.19
CA LYS A 94 -19.74 2.79 -33.84
C LYS A 94 -20.54 3.19 -32.59
N SER A 95 -19.94 3.95 -31.65
CA SER A 95 -20.67 4.45 -30.48
C SER A 95 -21.68 5.53 -30.83
N THR A 96 -21.35 6.44 -31.76
CA THR A 96 -22.27 7.46 -32.26
C THR A 96 -23.41 6.82 -33.04
N GLN A 97 -23.12 5.76 -33.82
CA GLN A 97 -24.17 5.01 -34.52
C GLN A 97 -25.12 4.27 -33.57
N ARG A 98 -24.62 3.68 -32.47
CA ARG A 98 -25.49 3.06 -31.43
C ARG A 98 -26.32 4.09 -30.69
N HIS A 99 -25.73 5.22 -30.32
CA HIS A 99 -26.45 6.29 -29.64
C HIS A 99 -27.57 6.84 -30.53
N GLU A 100 -27.29 7.06 -31.82
CA GLU A 100 -28.31 7.47 -32.78
C GLU A 100 -29.39 6.39 -32.98
N ALA A 101 -29.05 5.10 -32.96
CA ALA A 101 -30.04 4.03 -33.06
C ALA A 101 -30.94 3.92 -31.81
N LEU A 102 -30.44 4.26 -30.63
CA LEU A 102 -31.20 4.19 -29.39
C LEU A 102 -32.04 5.44 -29.12
N PHE A 103 -31.64 6.60 -29.64
CA PHE A 103 -32.21 7.90 -29.26
C PHE A 103 -32.76 8.74 -30.42
N LYS A 104 -32.75 8.24 -31.66
CA LYS A 104 -33.46 8.94 -32.76
C LYS A 104 -34.96 8.74 -32.64
N ASN A 105 -35.59 9.67 -31.93
CA ASN A 105 -36.88 10.30 -32.21
C ASN A 105 -37.92 9.44 -32.93
N THR A 106 -38.46 8.44 -32.24
CA THR A 106 -39.85 8.07 -32.43
C THR A 106 -40.68 8.93 -31.46
N PRO A 107 -41.51 9.88 -31.93
CA PRO A 107 -42.39 10.59 -31.02
C PRO A 107 -43.30 9.57 -30.31
N PRO A 108 -43.46 9.64 -28.99
CA PRO A 108 -44.29 8.70 -28.27
C PRO A 108 -45.75 8.90 -28.69
N PRO A 109 -46.48 7.86 -29.14
CA PRO A 109 -47.93 7.93 -29.12
C PRO A 109 -48.36 8.11 -27.66
N SER A 110 -49.18 9.14 -27.38
CA SER A 110 -49.80 9.36 -26.08
C SER A 110 -50.46 8.08 -25.58
N ALA A 111 -49.77 7.37 -24.68
CA ALA A 111 -50.28 6.17 -24.04
C ALA A 111 -49.97 6.26 -22.55
N THR A 112 -51.08 6.26 -21.81
CA THR A 112 -51.28 6.22 -20.38
C THR A 112 -50.23 5.39 -19.63
N LEU A 113 -49.74 5.94 -18.52
CA LEU A 113 -48.80 5.34 -17.57
C LEU A 113 -49.32 4.00 -17.01
N GLY A 114 -49.10 2.92 -17.74
CA GLY A 114 -49.13 1.55 -17.22
C GLY A 114 -47.70 1.13 -16.90
N LEU A 115 -47.40 0.86 -15.63
CA LEU A 115 -46.17 0.17 -15.25
C LEU A 115 -46.05 -1.10 -16.10
N PRO A 116 -44.86 -1.38 -16.70
CA PRO A 116 -44.68 -2.58 -17.49
C PRO A 116 -44.87 -3.79 -16.59
N VAL A 117 -46.04 -4.41 -16.70
CA VAL A 117 -46.27 -5.76 -16.23
C VAL A 117 -45.24 -6.60 -16.95
N ILE A 118 -44.21 -7.03 -16.22
CA ILE A 118 -43.23 -7.99 -16.72
C ILE A 118 -44.04 -9.26 -16.96
N VAL A 119 -44.50 -9.42 -18.20
CA VAL A 119 -45.13 -10.66 -18.66
C VAL A 119 -44.04 -11.70 -18.55
N SER A 120 -44.12 -12.50 -17.49
CA SER A 120 -43.22 -13.60 -17.21
C SER A 120 -43.31 -14.54 -18.41
N THR A 121 -42.36 -14.40 -19.35
CA THR A 121 -42.28 -15.28 -20.51
C THR A 121 -42.18 -16.69 -19.98
N ALA A 122 -43.20 -17.50 -20.24
CA ALA A 122 -43.32 -18.85 -19.70
C ALA A 122 -42.01 -19.60 -19.92
N VAL A 123 -41.24 -19.77 -18.84
CA VAL A 123 -39.98 -20.50 -18.87
C VAL A 123 -40.32 -21.92 -19.27
N SER A 124 -39.76 -22.39 -20.40
CA SER A 124 -39.96 -23.76 -20.88
C SER A 124 -39.65 -24.76 -19.76
N LEU A 125 -40.47 -25.80 -19.60
CA LEU A 125 -40.26 -26.84 -18.60
C LEU A 125 -38.83 -27.43 -18.66
N LYS A 126 -38.28 -27.59 -19.87
CA LYS A 126 -36.90 -28.04 -20.07
C LYS A 126 -35.84 -27.09 -19.53
N GLN A 127 -36.11 -25.78 -19.51
CA GLN A 127 -35.21 -24.79 -18.92
C GLN A 127 -35.30 -24.87 -17.39
N ARG A 128 -36.52 -24.96 -16.84
CA ARG A 128 -36.74 -25.13 -15.40
C ARG A 128 -36.05 -26.38 -14.86
N GLU A 129 -36.11 -27.51 -15.56
CA GLU A 129 -35.41 -28.74 -15.17
C GLU A 129 -33.88 -28.57 -15.18
N ARG A 130 -33.32 -27.89 -16.20
CA ARG A 130 -31.88 -27.58 -16.24
C ARG A 130 -31.46 -26.66 -15.09
N ASP A 131 -32.27 -25.66 -14.79
CA ASP A 131 -31.99 -24.72 -13.69
C ASP A 131 -32.05 -25.43 -12.32
N LEU A 132 -33.00 -26.34 -12.13
CA LEU A 132 -33.11 -27.17 -10.92
C LEU A 132 -31.95 -28.17 -10.79
N ALA A 133 -31.55 -28.83 -11.88
CA ALA A 133 -30.40 -29.72 -11.88
C ALA A 133 -29.10 -28.98 -11.54
N TRP A 134 -28.92 -27.78 -12.11
CA TRP A 134 -27.80 -26.90 -11.79
C TRP A 134 -27.82 -26.47 -10.32
N ALA A 135 -28.96 -26.01 -9.81
CA ALA A 135 -29.11 -25.58 -8.42
C ALA A 135 -28.78 -26.73 -7.44
N SER A 136 -29.29 -27.94 -7.70
CA SER A 136 -28.99 -29.13 -6.89
C SER A 136 -27.51 -29.48 -6.91
N SER A 137 -26.84 -29.41 -8.07
CA SER A 137 -25.39 -29.64 -8.18
C SER A 137 -24.58 -28.63 -7.37
N ILE A 138 -24.97 -27.34 -7.40
CA ILE A 138 -24.31 -26.29 -6.61
C ILE A 138 -24.50 -26.52 -5.12
N VAL A 139 -25.72 -26.85 -4.66
CA VAL A 139 -25.99 -27.13 -3.24
C VAL A 139 -25.23 -28.38 -2.76
N GLN A 140 -25.08 -29.40 -3.62
CA GLN A 140 -24.32 -30.60 -3.28
C GLN A 140 -22.81 -30.32 -3.19
N ARG A 141 -22.27 -29.51 -4.11
CA ARG A 141 -20.85 -29.15 -4.14
C ARG A 141 -20.47 -28.14 -3.05
N TYR A 142 -21.40 -27.27 -2.70
CA TYR A 142 -21.24 -26.22 -1.70
C TYR A 142 -22.42 -26.23 -0.73
N PRO A 143 -22.50 -27.26 0.15
CA PRO A 143 -23.59 -27.36 1.11
C PRO A 143 -23.65 -26.10 1.95
N TYR A 144 -24.86 -25.54 2.09
CA TYR A 144 -25.06 -24.34 2.88
C TYR A 144 -24.61 -24.59 4.31
N ARG A 145 -23.58 -23.86 4.74
CA ARG A 145 -23.06 -23.93 6.11
C ARG A 145 -23.84 -22.95 6.97
N THR A 146 -24.52 -23.47 7.99
CA THR A 146 -25.16 -22.64 9.01
C THR A 146 -24.15 -21.67 9.62
N LYS A 147 -24.64 -20.57 10.19
CA LYS A 147 -23.80 -19.55 10.84
C LYS A 147 -22.90 -20.19 11.92
N GLU A 148 -23.47 -21.08 12.72
CA GLU A 148 -22.76 -21.84 13.76
C GLU A 148 -21.63 -22.69 13.19
N MET A 149 -21.89 -23.43 12.10
CA MET A 149 -20.87 -24.29 11.50
C MET A 149 -19.72 -23.47 10.89
N ARG A 150 -20.03 -22.31 10.29
CA ARG A 150 -19.01 -21.36 9.82
C ARG A 150 -18.15 -20.83 10.97
N LEU A 151 -18.75 -20.52 12.12
CA LEU A 151 -18.02 -20.09 13.32
C LEU A 151 -17.13 -21.21 13.89
N LYS A 152 -17.64 -22.43 13.96
CA LYS A 152 -16.88 -23.60 14.44
C LYS A 152 -15.65 -23.87 13.58
N ILE A 153 -15.80 -23.86 12.25
CA ILE A 153 -14.68 -24.04 11.31
C ILE A 153 -13.65 -22.90 11.45
N ALA A 154 -14.11 -21.66 11.68
CA ALA A 154 -13.21 -20.54 11.92
C ALA A 154 -12.43 -20.70 13.23
N GLN A 155 -13.09 -21.14 14.30
CA GLN A 155 -12.45 -21.46 15.59
C GLN A 155 -11.44 -22.61 15.45
N GLU A 156 -11.79 -23.69 14.76
CA GLU A 156 -10.88 -24.82 14.49
C GLU A 156 -9.64 -24.38 13.70
N ARG A 157 -9.80 -23.50 12.70
CA ARG A 157 -8.66 -22.92 11.96
C ARG A 157 -7.76 -22.06 12.83
N LEU A 158 -8.32 -21.30 13.77
CA LEU A 158 -7.55 -20.51 14.73
C LEU A 158 -6.80 -21.44 15.69
N ALA A 159 -7.47 -22.46 16.23
CA ALA A 159 -6.84 -23.45 17.11
C ALA A 159 -5.70 -24.20 16.40
N ALA A 160 -5.89 -24.58 15.12
CA ALA A 160 -4.86 -25.23 14.32
C ALA A 160 -3.66 -24.33 14.00
N ARG A 161 -3.80 -23.00 14.04
CA ARG A 161 -2.66 -22.06 13.93
C ARG A 161 -1.87 -21.92 15.22
N VAL A 162 -2.51 -22.10 16.37
CA VAL A 162 -1.87 -21.93 17.70
C VAL A 162 -1.03 -23.14 18.08
N TYR A 163 -1.34 -24.32 17.53
CA TYR A 163 -0.53 -25.53 17.73
C TYR A 163 0.11 -25.95 16.41
N PRO A 164 1.38 -25.57 16.14
CA PRO A 164 2.11 -26.14 15.02
C PRO A 164 2.10 -27.66 15.16
N ARG A 165 1.52 -28.30 14.15
CA ARG A 165 1.29 -29.73 14.10
C ARG A 165 2.65 -30.43 13.94
N GLY A 166 3.23 -30.85 15.06
CA GLY A 166 4.27 -31.88 15.15
C GLY A 166 5.45 -31.73 14.18
N PHE A 167 6.23 -30.67 14.32
CA PHE A 167 7.62 -30.70 13.87
C PHE A 167 8.41 -31.45 14.94
N ASP A 168 9.10 -32.53 14.54
CA ASP A 168 9.80 -33.45 15.43
C ASP A 168 10.76 -32.72 16.38
N SER A 169 10.44 -32.78 17.67
CA SER A 169 11.04 -32.04 18.77
C SER A 169 12.43 -32.55 19.20
N SER A 170 13.24 -33.06 18.26
CA SER A 170 14.56 -33.64 18.55
C SER A 170 15.74 -32.80 18.02
N VAL A 171 15.52 -31.85 17.10
CA VAL A 171 16.61 -31.07 16.48
C VAL A 171 16.72 -29.63 17.02
N GLU A 172 15.73 -29.14 17.77
CA GLU A 172 15.65 -27.72 18.16
C GLU A 172 16.41 -27.35 19.45
N CYS A 173 17.00 -28.31 20.17
CA CYS A 173 17.72 -28.00 21.42
C CYS A 173 19.12 -27.40 21.16
N ALA A 174 19.72 -27.60 19.98
CA ALA A 174 21.09 -27.13 19.70
C ALA A 174 21.14 -25.66 19.25
N THR A 175 20.16 -25.21 18.45
CA THR A 175 20.11 -23.83 17.94
C THR A 175 19.64 -22.83 18.99
N ASP A 176 18.67 -23.19 19.83
CA ASP A 176 18.17 -22.30 20.88
C ASP A 176 19.20 -22.09 22.00
N GLN A 177 20.04 -23.09 22.29
CA GLN A 177 21.16 -22.94 23.23
C GLN A 177 22.26 -22.00 22.71
N SER A 178 22.51 -21.98 21.39
CA SER A 178 23.52 -21.10 20.79
C SER A 178 23.07 -19.64 20.84
N ILE A 179 21.79 -19.38 20.56
CA ILE A 179 21.20 -18.04 20.64
C ILE A 179 21.19 -17.55 22.10
N ARG A 180 20.79 -18.38 23.07
CA ARG A 180 20.82 -18.04 24.50
C ARG A 180 22.24 -17.73 24.99
N LYS A 181 23.24 -18.56 24.63
CA LYS A 181 24.65 -18.28 24.96
C LYS A 181 25.15 -16.98 24.32
N GLY A 182 24.71 -16.66 23.10
CA GLY A 182 24.99 -15.38 22.45
C GLY A 182 24.43 -14.19 23.22
N LEU A 183 23.18 -14.31 23.71
CA LEU A 183 22.55 -13.28 24.54
C LEU A 183 23.25 -13.10 25.90
N ASP A 184 23.62 -14.20 26.55
CA ASP A 184 24.31 -14.14 27.84
C ASP A 184 25.71 -13.52 27.71
N ASN A 185 26.43 -13.81 26.62
CA ASN A 185 27.74 -13.22 26.35
C ASN A 185 27.67 -11.72 26.04
N THR A 186 26.64 -11.28 25.32
CA THR A 186 26.42 -9.85 25.02
C THR A 186 26.03 -9.07 26.28
N ASN A 187 25.14 -9.63 27.10
CA ASN A 187 24.80 -9.06 28.41
C ASN A 187 26.02 -8.97 29.34
N ALA A 188 26.85 -10.02 29.41
CA ALA A 188 28.08 -9.99 30.21
C ALA A 188 29.06 -8.91 29.72
N SER A 189 29.14 -8.69 28.41
CA SER A 189 30.01 -7.66 27.82
C SER A 189 29.50 -6.24 28.12
N LEU A 190 28.18 -6.01 28.07
CA LEU A 190 27.56 -4.74 28.45
C LEU A 190 27.79 -4.41 29.92
N MET A 191 27.68 -5.40 30.81
CA MET A 191 27.90 -5.19 32.25
C MET A 191 29.36 -4.81 32.55
N LYS A 192 30.33 -5.39 31.84
CA LYS A 192 31.75 -4.98 31.95
C LYS A 192 32.00 -3.55 31.48
N LEU A 193 31.28 -3.12 30.43
CA LEU A 193 31.38 -1.75 29.90
C LEU A 193 30.82 -0.73 30.90
N LEU A 194 29.69 -1.05 31.53
CA LEU A 194 29.11 -0.21 32.59
C LEU A 194 30.04 -0.12 33.80
N ASP A 195 30.64 -1.24 34.23
CA ASP A 195 31.58 -1.25 35.35
C ASP A 195 32.83 -0.40 35.06
N TYR A 196 33.35 -0.45 33.82
CA TYR A 196 34.46 0.39 33.38
C TYR A 196 34.13 1.90 33.42
N ILE A 197 32.92 2.30 33.02
CA ILE A 197 32.48 3.71 33.08
C ILE A 197 32.37 4.18 34.54
N VAL A 198 31.91 3.31 35.45
CA VAL A 198 31.78 3.64 36.88
C VAL A 198 33.16 3.71 37.56
N THR A 199 34.10 2.83 37.21
CA THR A 199 35.44 2.78 37.85
C THR A 199 36.45 3.75 37.26
N THR A 200 36.28 4.25 36.04
CA THR A 200 37.26 5.15 35.40
C THR A 200 36.99 6.64 35.58
N SER A 201 36.07 7.07 36.45
CA SER A 201 35.95 8.47 36.83
C SER A 201 37.17 8.90 37.68
N PRO A 202 38.13 9.68 37.13
CA PRO A 202 39.28 10.13 37.90
C PRO A 202 38.86 11.33 38.74
N THR A 203 38.79 11.11 40.06
CA THR A 203 38.73 12.15 41.09
C THR A 203 40.04 12.95 41.09
N ASN A 204 40.17 13.95 40.20
CA ASN A 204 41.14 15.02 40.41
C ASN A 204 40.85 16.28 39.59
N CYS A 205 39.93 17.12 40.07
CA CYS A 205 39.86 18.52 39.65
C CYS A 205 39.82 19.37 40.90
N LYS A 206 41.00 19.90 41.24
CA LYS A 206 41.22 20.90 42.28
C LYS A 206 40.34 22.12 42.02
N ALA A 207 39.73 22.60 43.10
CA ALA A 207 38.96 23.82 43.18
C ALA A 207 39.78 25.04 42.72
N ASN A 208 39.22 25.83 41.82
CA ASN A 208 39.48 27.26 41.74
C ASN A 208 38.13 27.96 41.75
N THR A 209 37.84 28.54 42.92
CA THR A 209 36.72 29.42 43.21
C THR A 209 36.84 30.67 42.35
N THR A 210 35.90 30.93 41.45
CA THR A 210 35.64 32.30 40.99
C THR A 210 34.14 32.47 40.82
N THR A 211 33.61 33.12 41.84
CA THR A 211 32.32 33.79 41.95
C THR A 211 31.94 34.49 40.65
N ASN A 212 30.82 34.08 40.04
CA ASN A 212 30.01 35.00 39.25
C ASN A 212 28.54 34.61 39.38
N THR A 213 27.86 35.41 40.20
CA THR A 213 26.44 35.45 40.48
C THR A 213 25.70 35.92 39.22
N GLY A 214 25.25 34.97 38.41
CA GLY A 214 24.37 35.20 37.27
C GLY A 214 23.01 34.57 37.53
N THR A 215 22.15 35.29 38.25
CA THR A 215 20.74 34.93 38.49
C THR A 215 19.99 34.89 37.17
N LEU A 216 19.80 33.70 36.59
CA LEU A 216 18.89 33.51 35.45
C LEU A 216 17.47 33.31 35.96
N HIS A 217 16.72 34.40 35.83
CA HIS A 217 15.31 34.55 36.10
C HIS A 217 14.51 33.63 35.16
N LEU A 218 13.91 32.57 35.71
CA LEU A 218 12.97 31.72 35.00
C LEU A 218 11.66 32.52 34.78
N HIS A 219 11.48 33.04 33.56
CA HIS A 219 10.22 33.67 33.16
C HIS A 219 9.22 32.57 32.78
N ASN A 220 8.27 32.38 33.67
CA ASN A 220 7.06 31.59 33.48
C ASN A 220 6.02 32.49 32.79
N PRO A 221 5.56 32.25 31.55
CA PRO A 221 4.43 33.00 31.02
C PRO A 221 3.15 32.46 31.65
N ALA A 222 2.77 33.04 32.79
CA ALA A 222 1.43 32.91 33.34
C ALA A 222 0.44 33.51 32.33
N THR A 223 -0.43 32.66 31.82
CA THR A 223 -1.55 33.01 30.95
C THR A 223 -2.45 34.00 31.68
N ASN A 224 -2.42 35.24 31.22
CA ASN A 224 -3.22 36.36 31.68
C ASN A 224 -4.68 36.13 31.26
N TYR A 225 -5.54 35.77 32.21
CA TYR A 225 -6.99 35.82 32.04
C TYR A 225 -7.43 37.29 32.07
N GLN A 226 -7.51 37.91 30.89
CA GLN A 226 -8.26 39.16 30.75
C GLN A 226 -9.74 38.87 30.94
N GLN A 227 -10.29 39.47 32.01
CA GLN A 227 -11.71 39.65 32.25
C GLN A 227 -12.39 40.26 31.01
N LEU A 228 -13.39 39.54 30.50
CA LEU A 228 -14.37 40.08 29.57
C LEU A 228 -15.41 40.89 30.36
N PRO A 229 -15.79 42.11 29.95
CA PRO A 229 -16.92 42.81 30.56
C PRO A 229 -18.25 42.20 30.12
N ASP A 230 -19.15 42.01 31.10
CA ASP A 230 -20.54 41.60 30.93
C ASP A 230 -21.30 42.50 29.94
N PRO A 231 -22.00 41.93 28.93
CA PRO A 231 -23.06 42.63 28.24
C PRO A 231 -24.43 42.22 28.83
N VAL A 232 -25.00 43.16 29.59
CA VAL A 232 -26.42 43.55 29.63
C VAL A 232 -27.46 42.47 29.28
N SER A 233 -28.17 42.01 30.31
CA SER A 233 -29.43 41.29 30.21
C SER A 233 -30.44 42.04 29.34
N MET A 234 -30.53 41.66 28.07
CA MET A 234 -31.63 42.04 27.17
C MET A 234 -32.78 41.07 27.38
N LEU A 235 -33.92 41.64 27.77
CA LEU A 235 -35.20 40.98 28.00
C LEU A 235 -35.59 40.09 26.81
N TYR A 236 -35.66 38.79 27.07
CA TYR A 236 -36.19 37.78 26.15
C TYR A 236 -37.68 38.06 25.88
N LEU A 237 -38.00 38.48 24.66
CA LEU A 237 -39.36 38.45 24.13
C LEU A 237 -39.73 37.00 23.78
N PRO A 238 -40.89 36.47 24.20
CA PRO A 238 -41.34 35.15 23.77
C PRO A 238 -41.66 35.17 22.28
N ALA A 239 -40.82 34.53 21.46
CA ALA A 239 -41.05 34.32 20.05
C ALA A 239 -42.24 33.37 19.84
N ALA A 240 -43.13 33.73 18.91
CA ALA A 240 -44.33 33.00 18.54
C ALA A 240 -44.01 31.54 18.10
N PRO A 241 -44.92 30.58 18.35
CA PRO A 241 -44.74 29.20 17.93
C PRO A 241 -44.67 29.12 16.41
N SER A 242 -43.47 28.84 15.89
CA SER A 242 -43.27 28.52 14.49
C SER A 242 -44.08 27.29 14.10
N PRO A 243 -44.70 27.28 12.90
CA PRO A 243 -45.56 26.19 12.44
C PRO A 243 -44.78 24.86 12.43
N PRO A 244 -45.46 23.71 12.59
CA PRO A 244 -44.84 22.40 12.60
C PRO A 244 -44.10 22.19 11.27
N THR A 245 -42.77 22.31 11.33
CA THR A 245 -41.87 21.92 10.26
C THR A 245 -42.20 20.47 9.93
N THR A 246 -42.82 20.27 8.77
CA THR A 246 -43.11 18.95 8.24
C THR A 246 -41.78 18.22 8.12
N GLU A 247 -41.54 17.26 9.01
CA GLU A 247 -40.39 16.37 8.98
C GLU A 247 -40.45 15.57 7.69
N GLY A 248 -39.88 16.14 6.62
CA GLY A 248 -39.69 15.45 5.36
C GLY A 248 -38.84 14.21 5.65
N PHE A 249 -39.34 13.04 5.25
CA PHE A 249 -38.66 11.77 5.35
C PHE A 249 -37.25 11.87 4.76
N ALA A 250 -36.28 12.17 5.62
CA ALA A 250 -34.88 12.28 5.23
C ALA A 250 -34.44 10.89 4.75
N THR A 251 -34.09 10.80 3.48
CA THR A 251 -33.54 9.56 2.93
C THR A 251 -32.31 9.20 3.76
N PRO A 252 -32.20 7.96 4.28
CA PRO A 252 -31.08 7.58 5.12
C PRO A 252 -29.78 7.81 4.35
N ALA A 253 -28.89 8.62 4.92
CA ALA A 253 -27.61 8.91 4.32
C ALA A 253 -26.85 7.59 4.10
N ALA A 254 -26.26 7.41 2.93
CA ALA A 254 -25.43 6.24 2.66
C ALA A 254 -24.30 6.18 3.71
N THR A 255 -24.12 5.02 4.33
CA THR A 255 -23.06 4.75 5.29
C THR A 255 -22.12 3.67 4.78
N ARG A 256 -20.90 3.66 5.31
CA ARG A 256 -19.89 2.64 5.09
C ARG A 256 -19.20 2.25 6.36
N THR A 257 -18.64 1.06 6.35
CA THR A 257 -17.90 0.50 7.47
C THR A 257 -16.56 -0.01 6.99
N ILE A 258 -15.48 0.40 7.66
CA ILE A 258 -14.15 -0.21 7.54
C ILE A 258 -13.79 -0.87 8.87
N VAL A 259 -12.98 -1.93 8.81
CA VAL A 259 -12.50 -2.64 9.99
C VAL A 259 -10.99 -2.47 10.07
N LEU A 260 -10.55 -1.77 11.12
CA LEU A 260 -9.14 -1.55 11.43
C LEU A 260 -8.53 -2.80 12.08
N CYS A 261 -7.20 -2.94 12.07
CA CYS A 261 -6.47 -4.05 12.70
C CYS A 261 -6.73 -4.15 14.21
N SER A 262 -7.00 -3.03 14.87
CA SER A 262 -7.48 -2.96 16.26
C SER A 262 -8.85 -3.63 16.48
N ARG A 263 -9.45 -4.20 15.43
CA ARG A 263 -10.82 -4.72 15.36
C ARG A 263 -11.88 -3.64 15.56
N LEU A 264 -11.48 -2.37 15.51
CA LEU A 264 -12.40 -1.24 15.55
C LEU A 264 -13.15 -1.17 14.22
N SER A 265 -14.47 -1.34 14.29
CA SER A 265 -15.39 -1.15 13.18
C SER A 265 -15.80 0.31 13.12
N LEU A 266 -15.29 1.05 12.14
CA LEU A 266 -15.60 2.46 11.96
C LEU A 266 -16.70 2.62 10.91
N MET A 267 -17.90 2.96 11.38
CA MET A 267 -19.03 3.28 10.51
C MET A 267 -19.13 4.80 10.31
N PHE A 268 -19.20 5.25 9.06
CA PHE A 268 -19.25 6.66 8.69
C PHE A 268 -20.18 6.94 7.52
N ALA A 269 -20.77 8.14 7.50
CA ALA A 269 -21.59 8.66 6.42
C ALA A 269 -20.74 9.41 5.40
N GLU A 270 -21.26 9.57 4.17
CA GLU A 270 -20.53 10.27 3.11
C GLU A 270 -20.12 11.71 3.48
N ALA A 271 -20.97 12.43 4.21
CA ALA A 271 -20.72 13.80 4.63
C ALA A 271 -19.53 13.92 5.62
N GLU A 272 -19.20 12.84 6.32
CA GLU A 272 -18.12 12.80 7.32
C GLU A 272 -16.75 12.53 6.69
N VAL A 273 -16.72 12.12 5.42
CA VAL A 273 -15.47 11.86 4.70
C VAL A 273 -15.01 13.15 4.01
N PRO A 274 -13.87 13.74 4.40
CA PRO A 274 -13.34 14.92 3.73
C PRO A 274 -12.87 14.57 2.31
N PRO A 275 -12.64 15.56 1.44
CA PRO A 275 -11.95 15.33 0.18
C PRO A 275 -10.55 14.75 0.40
N PRO A 276 -10.01 13.93 -0.53
CA PRO A 276 -8.66 13.39 -0.42
C PRO A 276 -7.63 14.51 -0.25
N PRO A 277 -6.76 14.45 0.76
CA PRO A 277 -5.78 15.50 0.98
C PRO A 277 -4.70 15.44 -0.11
N ALA A 278 -4.23 16.60 -0.55
CA ALA A 278 -3.21 16.73 -1.58
C ALA A 278 -1.80 16.50 -1.01
N ILE A 279 -1.51 15.28 -0.58
CA ILE A 279 -0.22 14.92 0.03
C ILE A 279 0.79 14.37 -0.99
N SER A 280 2.07 14.56 -0.68
CA SER A 280 3.21 14.03 -1.43
C SER A 280 4.28 13.54 -0.45
N PHE A 281 4.75 12.31 -0.64
CA PHE A 281 5.81 11.69 0.16
C PHE A 281 7.15 11.63 -0.56
N ALA A 282 7.32 12.40 -1.63
CA ALA A 282 8.52 12.35 -2.48
C ALA A 282 9.83 12.65 -1.73
N LYS A 283 9.75 13.29 -0.55
CA LYS A 283 10.90 13.65 0.30
C LYS A 283 10.89 12.96 1.66
N ASN A 284 9.84 12.20 2.00
CA ASN A 284 9.67 11.66 3.36
C ASN A 284 9.01 10.27 3.31
N LEU A 285 9.76 9.27 2.85
CA LEU A 285 9.36 7.87 2.89
C LEU A 285 9.15 7.34 4.32
N PRO A 286 9.94 7.73 5.34
CA PRO A 286 9.66 7.32 6.73
C PRO A 286 8.26 7.72 7.19
N SER A 287 7.81 8.94 6.88
CA SER A 287 6.44 9.37 7.20
C SER A 287 5.38 8.57 6.43
N LEU A 288 5.63 8.21 5.17
CA LEU A 288 4.71 7.33 4.43
C LEU A 288 4.60 5.96 5.12
N ASN A 289 5.73 5.38 5.54
CA ASN A 289 5.77 4.08 6.20
C ASN A 289 5.02 4.09 7.53
N GLN A 290 5.17 5.18 8.30
CA GLN A 290 4.47 5.37 9.56
C GLN A 290 2.96 5.55 9.43
N MET A 291 2.49 5.93 8.23
CA MET A 291 1.09 6.22 7.94
C MET A 291 0.40 5.11 7.11
N TRP A 292 1.16 4.12 6.65
CA TRP A 292 0.69 3.19 5.61
C TRP A 292 -0.41 2.26 6.11
N ASP A 293 -0.19 1.59 7.23
CA ASP A 293 -1.13 0.65 7.85
C ASP A 293 -1.08 0.74 9.37
N ASP A 294 -2.04 0.11 10.03
CA ASP A 294 -2.18 0.04 11.49
C ASP A 294 -1.80 -1.33 12.09
N HIS A 295 -1.28 -2.24 11.27
CA HIS A 295 -0.84 -3.56 11.71
C HIS A 295 0.68 -3.66 11.89
N SER A 296 1.45 -2.77 11.25
CA SER A 296 2.90 -2.76 11.42
C SER A 296 3.31 -2.04 12.69
N GLU A 297 4.47 -2.42 13.23
CA GLU A 297 5.15 -1.71 14.33
C GLU A 297 5.54 -0.27 13.95
N HIS A 298 5.48 0.06 12.66
CA HIS A 298 5.80 1.40 12.17
C HIS A 298 4.63 2.38 12.32
N TRP A 299 3.41 1.90 12.55
CA TRP A 299 2.24 2.75 12.71
C TRP A 299 2.42 3.73 13.88
N ASN A 300 2.38 5.03 13.58
CA ASN A 300 2.60 6.07 14.59
C ASN A 300 1.29 6.67 15.14
N HIS A 301 0.14 6.04 14.86
CA HIS A 301 -1.19 6.56 15.18
C HIS A 301 -1.50 7.94 14.55
N GLN A 302 -0.82 8.31 13.47
CA GLN A 302 -1.08 9.55 12.74
C GLN A 302 -1.50 9.26 11.30
N SER A 303 -2.46 10.03 10.80
CA SER A 303 -2.80 10.06 9.39
C SER A 303 -3.33 11.44 9.01
N VAL A 304 -3.17 11.79 7.73
CA VAL A 304 -3.73 13.03 7.18
C VAL A 304 -5.24 12.90 7.02
N LEU A 305 -5.75 11.67 6.84
CA LEU A 305 -7.19 11.42 6.80
C LEU A 305 -7.67 11.06 8.21
N VAL A 306 -8.57 11.88 8.74
CA VAL A 306 -9.23 11.65 10.04
C VAL A 306 -10.73 11.61 9.82
N ILE A 307 -11.38 10.55 10.27
CA ILE A 307 -12.85 10.39 10.20
C ILE A 307 -13.35 10.16 11.63
N LYS A 308 -14.28 11.01 12.11
CA LYS A 308 -14.78 10.97 13.50
C LYS A 308 -13.67 11.03 14.57
N GLY A 309 -12.60 11.79 14.30
CA GLY A 309 -11.45 11.88 15.20
C GLY A 309 -10.51 10.66 15.17
N ILE A 310 -10.78 9.66 14.33
CA ILE A 310 -9.94 8.47 14.18
C ILE A 310 -9.04 8.61 12.95
N PRO A 311 -7.70 8.56 13.11
CA PRO A 311 -6.76 8.55 11.99
C PRO A 311 -6.92 7.28 11.14
N ILE A 312 -7.03 7.45 9.83
CA ILE A 312 -7.27 6.36 8.86
C ILE A 312 -5.98 6.07 8.10
N PRO A 313 -5.35 4.89 8.29
CA PRO A 313 -4.15 4.52 7.55
C PRO A 313 -4.35 4.56 6.03
N ILE A 314 -3.28 4.83 5.29
CA ILE A 314 -3.32 5.03 3.84
C ILE A 314 -3.79 3.77 3.08
N CYS A 315 -3.50 2.57 3.59
CA CYS A 315 -3.95 1.31 3.00
C CYS A 315 -5.49 1.23 2.87
N TYR A 316 -6.24 1.81 3.82
CA TYR A 316 -7.71 1.83 3.83
C TYR A 316 -8.33 2.91 2.92
N TRP A 317 -7.53 3.79 2.31
CA TRP A 317 -8.07 4.88 1.49
C TRP A 317 -8.82 4.36 0.26
N LYS A 318 -8.44 3.19 -0.27
CA LYS A 318 -9.18 2.50 -1.33
C LYS A 318 -10.63 2.27 -0.89
N ASP A 319 -10.86 1.71 0.28
CA ASP A 319 -12.20 1.37 0.78
C ASP A 319 -13.02 2.62 1.17
N VAL A 320 -12.36 3.66 1.66
CA VAL A 320 -13.00 4.94 1.99
C VAL A 320 -13.50 5.65 0.74
N TYR A 321 -12.69 5.73 -0.32
CA TYR A 321 -13.01 6.57 -1.49
C TYR A 321 -13.55 5.82 -2.70
N THR A 322 -13.39 4.50 -2.79
CA THR A 322 -13.89 3.72 -3.93
C THR A 322 -15.40 3.84 -4.01
N SER A 323 -16.02 3.95 -5.19
CA SER A 323 -17.49 3.91 -5.28
C SER A 323 -18.05 2.48 -5.27
N LYS A 324 -17.17 1.46 -5.22
CA LYS A 324 -17.57 0.05 -5.21
C LYS A 324 -18.39 -0.27 -3.96
N GLY A 325 -19.45 -1.05 -4.14
CA GLY A 325 -20.35 -1.46 -3.06
C GLY A 325 -21.45 -0.44 -2.72
N SER A 326 -21.46 0.75 -3.32
CA SER A 326 -22.54 1.71 -3.09
C SER A 326 -23.84 1.31 -3.79
N PRO A 327 -25.02 1.58 -3.19
CA PRO A 327 -26.30 1.39 -3.83
C PRO A 327 -26.36 2.04 -5.20
N LYS A 328 -26.95 1.36 -6.19
CA LYS A 328 -27.17 1.92 -7.53
C LYS A 328 -27.97 3.22 -7.40
N GLY A 329 -27.43 4.32 -7.90
CA GLY A 329 -28.06 5.64 -7.88
C GLY A 329 -27.52 6.61 -6.82
N HIS A 330 -26.68 6.16 -5.87
CA HIS A 330 -26.01 7.05 -4.92
C HIS A 330 -24.48 6.98 -5.12
N PRO A 331 -23.90 7.85 -5.98
CA PRO A 331 -22.49 7.78 -6.32
C PRO A 331 -21.64 8.27 -5.14
N TRP A 332 -21.20 7.35 -4.30
CA TRP A 332 -20.28 7.64 -3.19
C TRP A 332 -18.99 8.30 -3.69
N LYS A 333 -18.71 9.52 -3.22
CA LYS A 333 -17.48 10.29 -3.49
C LYS A 333 -17.02 10.18 -4.94
N GLN A 334 -17.95 10.47 -5.86
CA GLN A 334 -17.74 10.28 -7.30
C GLN A 334 -16.39 10.87 -7.76
N ASN A 335 -15.60 10.06 -8.47
CA ASN A 335 -14.30 10.42 -9.03
C ASN A 335 -13.17 10.74 -8.03
N GLN A 336 -13.39 10.76 -6.71
CA GLN A 336 -12.32 11.06 -5.75
C GLN A 336 -11.24 9.98 -5.75
N TRP A 337 -11.63 8.71 -5.73
CA TRP A 337 -10.68 7.59 -5.84
C TRP A 337 -9.90 7.62 -7.16
N LYS A 338 -10.51 8.05 -8.27
CA LYS A 338 -9.84 8.06 -9.58
C LYS A 338 -8.59 8.94 -9.60
N GLY A 339 -8.63 10.10 -8.94
CA GLY A 339 -7.48 11.00 -8.83
C GLY A 339 -6.40 10.50 -7.87
N LEU A 340 -6.81 9.75 -6.84
CA LEU A 340 -5.92 9.25 -5.79
C LEU A 340 -5.28 7.90 -6.13
N LYS A 341 -5.98 7.06 -6.91
CA LYS A 341 -5.61 5.67 -7.24
C LYS A 341 -4.14 5.55 -7.65
N HIS A 342 -3.70 6.37 -8.61
CA HIS A 342 -2.33 6.28 -9.12
C HIS A 342 -1.27 6.48 -8.03
N ARG A 343 -1.39 7.54 -7.22
CA ARG A 343 -0.45 7.82 -6.12
C ARG A 343 -0.48 6.73 -5.05
N TRP A 344 -1.68 6.24 -4.74
CA TRP A 344 -1.84 5.16 -3.78
C TRP A 344 -1.11 3.89 -4.22
N PHE A 345 -1.16 3.53 -5.52
CA PHE A 345 -0.39 2.41 -6.06
C PHE A 345 1.13 2.66 -6.00
N GLU A 346 1.59 3.88 -6.32
CA GLU A 346 3.01 4.24 -6.18
C GLU A 346 3.48 4.10 -4.73
N TRP A 347 2.67 4.56 -3.76
CA TRP A 347 2.96 4.43 -2.34
C TRP A 347 3.00 2.97 -1.90
N LYS A 348 2.05 2.14 -2.36
CA LYS A 348 2.02 0.70 -2.09
C LYS A 348 3.32 0.03 -2.50
N VAL A 349 3.75 0.25 -3.75
CA VAL A 349 4.97 -0.34 -4.31
C VAL A 349 6.21 0.10 -3.52
N LEU A 350 6.29 1.39 -3.16
CA LEU A 350 7.41 1.90 -2.38
C LEU A 350 7.47 1.33 -0.97
N ILE A 351 6.34 1.23 -0.27
CA ILE A 351 6.32 0.69 1.09
C ILE A 351 6.62 -0.80 1.10
N LYS A 352 6.14 -1.55 0.11
CA LYS A 352 6.50 -2.96 -0.06
C LYS A 352 8.02 -3.13 -0.17
N GLU A 353 8.66 -2.33 -1.01
CA GLU A 353 10.12 -2.39 -1.15
C GLU A 353 10.85 -1.90 0.10
N TRP A 354 10.42 -0.77 0.66
CA TRP A 354 11.02 -0.17 1.85
C TRP A 354 11.05 -1.13 3.03
N ARG A 355 10.00 -1.96 3.19
CA ARG A 355 9.89 -2.93 4.26
C ARG A 355 10.57 -4.28 3.96
N ARG A 356 11.06 -4.49 2.73
CA ARG A 356 11.74 -5.74 2.36
C ARG A 356 13.11 -5.87 3.03
N GLY A 357 13.73 -4.76 3.39
CA GLY A 357 15.03 -4.70 4.07
C GLY A 357 15.10 -3.57 5.07
N SER A 358 16.31 -3.17 5.44
CA SER A 358 16.51 -1.98 6.28
C SER A 358 16.42 -0.68 5.46
N PRO A 359 16.10 0.46 6.10
CA PRO A 359 16.17 1.77 5.44
C PRO A 359 17.53 2.06 4.78
N ASP A 360 18.61 1.59 5.39
CA ASP A 360 19.97 1.80 4.86
C ASP A 360 20.21 0.95 3.61
N GLU A 361 19.79 -0.32 3.60
CA GLU A 361 19.83 -1.19 2.41
C GLU A 361 19.02 -0.60 1.26
N PHE A 362 17.83 -0.08 1.56
CA PHE A 362 17.00 0.61 0.58
C PHE A 362 17.78 1.78 -0.04
N TRP A 363 18.35 2.67 0.78
CA TRP A 363 19.09 3.81 0.25
C TRP A 363 20.38 3.42 -0.46
N VAL A 364 21.09 2.38 -0.03
CA VAL A 364 22.23 1.81 -0.76
C VAL A 364 21.80 1.38 -2.17
N GLN A 365 20.67 0.69 -2.29
CA GLN A 365 20.14 0.22 -3.58
C GLN A 365 19.68 1.37 -4.49
N PHE A 366 19.15 2.46 -3.91
CA PHE A 366 18.59 3.60 -4.63
C PHE A 366 19.47 4.86 -4.58
N THR A 367 20.78 4.70 -4.37
CA THR A 367 21.78 5.77 -4.47
C THR A 367 22.68 5.52 -5.68
N VAL A 368 22.90 6.57 -6.48
CA VAL A 368 23.80 6.54 -7.64
C VAL A 368 24.74 7.74 -7.51
N ASP A 369 26.05 7.51 -7.63
CA ASP A 369 27.10 8.52 -7.45
C ASP A 369 27.02 9.26 -6.10
N GLY A 370 26.72 8.52 -5.03
CA GLY A 370 26.57 9.05 -3.68
C GLY A 370 25.34 9.94 -3.47
N LYS A 371 24.43 10.04 -4.46
CA LYS A 371 23.18 10.81 -4.36
C LYS A 371 21.96 9.89 -4.42
N PRO A 372 20.97 10.06 -3.52
CA PRO A 372 19.75 9.29 -3.58
C PRO A 372 18.97 9.63 -4.87
N LEU A 373 18.43 8.61 -5.51
CA LEU A 373 17.59 8.75 -6.69
C LEU A 373 16.33 9.55 -6.36
N ARG A 374 15.84 10.31 -7.36
CA ARG A 374 14.55 11.01 -7.23
C ARG A 374 13.43 9.99 -7.11
N TYR A 375 12.37 10.35 -6.39
CA TYR A 375 11.16 9.53 -6.20
C TYR A 375 10.68 8.79 -7.46
N LYS A 376 10.55 9.50 -8.58
CA LYS A 376 10.13 8.89 -9.86
C LYS A 376 11.15 7.89 -10.41
N ALA A 377 12.45 8.17 -10.29
CA ALA A 377 13.49 7.25 -10.73
C ALA A 377 13.53 5.97 -9.88
N ILE A 378 13.19 6.06 -8.59
CA ILE A 378 13.00 4.88 -7.73
C ILE A 378 11.84 4.04 -8.25
N LEU A 379 10.68 4.65 -8.52
CA LEU A 379 9.51 3.95 -9.07
C LEU A 379 9.79 3.31 -10.43
N ASP A 380 10.46 4.03 -11.33
CA ASP A 380 10.83 3.51 -12.65
C ASP A 380 11.76 2.28 -12.52
N LYS A 381 12.75 2.33 -11.61
CA LYS A 381 13.64 1.20 -11.31
C LYS A 381 12.89 0.02 -10.69
N LEU A 382 11.93 0.27 -9.81
CA LEU A 382 11.08 -0.78 -9.23
C LEU A 382 10.17 -1.43 -10.28
N ALA A 383 9.62 -0.65 -11.19
CA ALA A 383 8.81 -1.17 -12.29
C ALA A 383 9.65 -2.06 -13.24
N GLU A 384 10.91 -1.68 -13.51
CA GLU A 384 11.85 -2.49 -14.28
C GLU A 384 12.18 -3.81 -13.57
N GLN A 385 12.47 -3.77 -12.26
CA GLN A 385 12.71 -4.97 -11.44
C GLN A 385 11.51 -5.92 -11.46
N GLN A 386 10.31 -5.42 -11.23
CA GLN A 386 9.08 -6.21 -11.32
C GLN A 386 8.85 -6.78 -12.73
N GLY A 387 9.19 -6.02 -13.77
CA GLY A 387 9.17 -6.51 -15.16
C GLY A 387 10.07 -7.73 -15.33
N MET A 388 11.33 -7.64 -14.91
CA MET A 388 12.29 -8.74 -14.99
C MET A 388 11.86 -9.97 -14.17
N GLU A 389 11.31 -9.78 -12.97
CA GLU A 389 10.80 -10.88 -12.14
C GLU A 389 9.60 -11.57 -12.79
N ASN A 390 8.65 -10.80 -13.34
CA ASN A 390 7.50 -11.33 -14.06
C ASN A 390 7.93 -12.11 -15.32
N ASP A 391 8.94 -11.63 -16.03
CA ASP A 391 9.49 -12.33 -17.20
C ASP A 391 10.12 -13.67 -16.79
N LYS A 392 10.92 -13.70 -15.71
CA LYS A 392 11.47 -14.95 -15.17
C LYS A 392 10.38 -15.94 -14.76
N LEU A 393 9.34 -15.50 -14.05
CA LEU A 393 8.22 -16.36 -13.65
C LEU A 393 7.43 -16.86 -14.87
N CYS A 394 7.28 -16.02 -15.90
CA CYS A 394 6.67 -16.40 -17.17
C CYS A 394 7.50 -17.48 -17.89
N GLU A 395 8.83 -17.37 -17.90
CA GLU A 395 9.71 -18.39 -18.46
C GLU A 395 9.65 -19.70 -17.67
N SER A 396 9.69 -19.65 -16.34
CA SER A 396 9.51 -20.83 -15.48
C SER A 396 8.17 -21.51 -15.74
N ALA A 397 7.08 -20.74 -15.84
CA ALA A 397 5.77 -21.28 -16.17
C ALA A 397 5.72 -21.95 -17.55
N LYS A 398 6.37 -21.36 -18.57
CA LYS A 398 6.47 -21.97 -19.91
C LYS A 398 7.26 -23.28 -19.89
N LEU A 399 8.36 -23.31 -19.13
CA LEU A 399 9.21 -24.49 -19.00
C LEU A 399 8.49 -25.63 -18.27
N GLU A 400 7.82 -25.33 -17.16
CA GLU A 400 7.15 -26.32 -16.30
C GLU A 400 5.91 -26.92 -16.97
N TYR A 401 5.07 -26.10 -17.59
CA TYR A 401 3.80 -26.58 -18.16
C TYR A 401 3.93 -27.06 -19.62
N GLY A 402 5.01 -26.72 -20.33
CA GLY A 402 5.27 -27.19 -21.70
C GLY A 402 4.06 -27.08 -22.63
N GLU A 403 3.59 -28.22 -23.15
CA GLU A 403 2.42 -28.29 -24.04
C GLU A 403 1.10 -27.86 -23.37
N GLN A 404 1.00 -28.05 -22.05
CA GLN A 404 -0.18 -27.66 -21.27
C GLN A 404 -0.25 -26.16 -20.99
N PHE A 405 0.83 -25.41 -21.26
CA PHE A 405 0.91 -23.97 -21.00
C PHE A 405 -0.28 -23.20 -21.60
N SER A 406 -0.60 -23.49 -22.88
CA SER A 406 -1.70 -22.83 -23.59
C SER A 406 -3.08 -23.13 -22.99
N SER A 407 -3.22 -24.30 -22.34
CA SER A 407 -4.46 -24.70 -21.71
C SER A 407 -4.62 -24.07 -20.33
N VAL A 408 -3.56 -24.07 -19.53
CA VAL A 408 -3.53 -23.58 -18.15
C VAL A 408 -3.58 -22.04 -18.14
N PHE A 409 -2.71 -21.37 -18.90
CA PHE A 409 -2.59 -19.91 -18.93
C PHE A 409 -3.48 -19.28 -20.00
N SER A 410 -4.79 -19.44 -19.85
CA SER A 410 -5.78 -18.92 -20.79
C SER A 410 -6.96 -18.28 -20.11
N TYR A 411 -7.71 -17.47 -20.86
CA TYR A 411 -8.96 -16.86 -20.41
C TYR A 411 -10.01 -16.95 -21.51
N THR A 412 -11.29 -16.97 -21.12
CA THR A 412 -12.41 -17.04 -22.06
C THR A 412 -13.00 -15.64 -22.27
N LYS A 413 -13.08 -15.20 -23.52
CA LYS A 413 -13.72 -13.93 -23.90
C LYS A 413 -14.64 -14.17 -25.08
N ASN A 414 -15.93 -13.82 -24.91
CA ASN A 414 -16.97 -14.05 -25.93
C ASN A 414 -17.04 -15.52 -26.40
N GLY A 415 -16.93 -16.47 -25.47
CA GLY A 415 -16.97 -17.91 -25.77
C GLY A 415 -15.74 -18.47 -26.49
N ARG A 416 -14.70 -17.66 -26.72
CA ARG A 416 -13.43 -18.10 -27.31
C ARG A 416 -12.33 -18.11 -26.24
N LYS A 417 -11.49 -19.14 -26.26
CA LYS A 417 -10.34 -19.30 -25.37
C LYS A 417 -9.15 -18.53 -25.96
N PHE A 418 -8.50 -17.68 -25.17
CA PHE A 418 -7.31 -16.92 -25.54
C PHE A 418 -6.18 -17.26 -24.58
N VAL A 419 -4.98 -17.50 -25.09
CA VAL A 419 -3.77 -17.68 -24.26
C VAL A 419 -3.34 -16.31 -23.73
N LYS A 420 -2.98 -16.24 -22.44
CA LYS A 420 -2.41 -15.04 -21.85
C LYS A 420 -1.05 -14.75 -22.48
N THR A 421 -0.82 -13.49 -22.86
CA THR A 421 0.44 -13.08 -23.51
C THR A 421 1.30 -12.17 -22.64
N LYS A 422 0.70 -11.52 -21.63
CA LYS A 422 1.42 -10.61 -20.74
C LYS A 422 2.14 -11.39 -19.65
N ALA A 423 3.44 -11.13 -19.47
CA ALA A 423 4.24 -11.77 -18.44
C ALA A 423 3.65 -11.60 -17.04
N SER A 424 3.18 -10.40 -16.68
CA SER A 424 2.51 -10.14 -15.40
C SER A 424 1.27 -11.01 -15.16
N ASP A 425 0.43 -11.20 -16.17
CA ASP A 425 -0.81 -12.00 -16.04
C ASP A 425 -0.53 -13.50 -15.94
N ILE A 426 0.60 -13.94 -16.53
CA ILE A 426 1.11 -15.31 -16.47
C ILE A 426 1.77 -15.56 -15.11
N ALA A 427 2.68 -14.69 -14.69
CA ALA A 427 3.37 -14.75 -13.40
C ALA A 427 2.38 -14.81 -12.23
N LYS A 428 1.39 -13.93 -12.22
CA LYS A 428 0.32 -13.92 -11.21
C LYS A 428 -0.43 -15.25 -11.11
N GLN A 429 -0.83 -15.81 -12.25
CA GLN A 429 -1.52 -17.10 -12.28
C GLN A 429 -0.58 -18.26 -11.91
N TYR A 430 0.70 -18.16 -12.26
CA TYR A 430 1.71 -19.15 -11.91
C TYR A 430 1.92 -19.18 -10.39
N CYS A 431 2.09 -18.02 -9.74
CA CYS A 431 2.16 -17.92 -8.29
C CYS A 431 0.92 -18.51 -7.60
N GLU A 432 -0.28 -18.24 -8.12
CA GLU A 432 -1.53 -18.82 -7.60
C GLU A 432 -1.54 -20.36 -7.69
N LEU A 433 -1.08 -20.93 -8.81
CA LEU A 433 -0.98 -22.38 -9.01
C LEU A 433 0.06 -23.03 -8.12
N GLN A 434 1.17 -22.33 -7.83
CA GLN A 434 2.22 -22.78 -6.91
C GLN A 434 1.82 -22.60 -5.43
N GLY A 435 0.67 -21.99 -5.15
CA GLY A 435 0.27 -21.67 -3.77
C GLY A 435 1.12 -20.57 -3.13
N ILE A 436 1.90 -19.83 -3.92
CA ILE A 436 2.62 -18.64 -3.49
C ILE A 436 1.58 -17.52 -3.46
N GLN A 437 0.99 -17.32 -2.29
CA GLN A 437 0.01 -16.26 -2.10
C GLN A 437 0.72 -14.91 -2.22
N GLU A 438 0.63 -14.28 -3.37
CA GLU A 438 0.99 -12.86 -3.50
C GLU A 438 -0.03 -12.04 -2.71
N ASP A 439 0.43 -11.33 -1.70
CA ASP A 439 -0.38 -10.38 -0.90
C ASP A 439 -0.92 -9.20 -1.75
N ASP A 440 -0.69 -9.19 -3.06
CA ASP A 440 -0.97 -8.07 -3.97
C ASP A 440 -2.17 -8.26 -4.90
N ASN A 441 -3.07 -9.20 -4.60
CA ASN A 441 -4.29 -9.45 -5.38
C ASN A 441 -5.37 -8.35 -5.26
N ASP A 442 -5.01 -7.09 -5.54
CA ASP A 442 -5.85 -5.89 -5.40
C ASP A 442 -6.27 -5.25 -6.73
N ASP A 443 -5.96 -5.87 -7.87
CA ASP A 443 -6.11 -5.31 -9.23
C ASP A 443 -7.54 -5.14 -9.75
N GLU A 444 -8.57 -5.50 -8.98
CA GLU A 444 -9.95 -5.34 -9.44
C GLU A 444 -10.50 -3.91 -9.28
#